data_AF-A0A2D5DYJ3-F1
#
_entry.id   AF-A0A2D5DYJ3-F1
#
_cell.length_a   1.000
_cell.length_b   1.000
_cell.length_c   1.000
_cell.angle_alpha   90.00
_cell.angle_beta   90.00
_cell.angle_gamma   90.00
#
_symmetry.space_group_name_H-M   'P 1'
#
loop_
_entity.id
_entity.type
_entity.pdbx_description
1 polymer ?
#
loop_
_entity_poly.entity_id
_entity_poly.type
_entity_poly.pdbx_seq_one_letter_code
_entity_poly.pdbx_strand_id
1 'polypeptide(L)'
;MRLQLLALFATLVTCSTLLAQNTVGTIAYDPTLYTEGYTLIYPHNQNRAMLLNACGEVVHDWALDPARRPGNTAYLQPNGDLIMTSRPASVGDDPIWAGG
;
A
#
# COMPACT_ATOMS: atom_id res chain seq x y z
N MET A 1 16.33 -4.22 44.56
CA MET A 1 16.94 -3.26 43.60
C MET A 1 17.63 -3.94 42.41
N ARG A 2 18.70 -4.74 42.57
CA ARG A 2 19.38 -5.40 41.42
C ARG A 2 18.48 -6.30 40.55
N LEU A 3 17.64 -7.14 41.16
CA LEU A 3 16.72 -8.03 40.42
C LEU A 3 15.64 -7.25 39.65
N GLN A 4 15.19 -6.11 40.18
CA GLN A 4 14.19 -5.25 39.55
C GLN A 4 14.77 -4.51 38.33
N LEU A 5 16.03 -4.06 38.41
CA LEU A 5 16.74 -3.49 37.26
C LEU A 5 16.95 -4.52 36.14
N LEU A 6 17.30 -5.76 36.49
CA LEU A 6 17.46 -6.86 35.52
C LEU A 6 16.12 -7.21 34.84
N ALA A 7 15.02 -7.27 35.60
CA ALA A 7 13.70 -7.49 35.06
C ALA A 7 13.26 -6.35 34.13
N LEU A 8 13.46 -5.09 34.53
CA LEU A 8 13.14 -3.93 33.70
C LEU A 8 13.93 -3.93 32.39
N PHE A 9 15.24 -4.22 32.46
CA PHE A 9 16.09 -4.31 31.28
C PHE A 9 15.64 -5.43 30.34
N ALA A 10 15.34 -6.62 30.86
CA ALA A 10 14.80 -7.72 30.07
C ALA A 10 13.47 -7.37 29.40
N THR A 11 12.58 -6.64 30.10
CA THR A 11 11.28 -6.22 29.57
C THR A 11 11.42 -5.16 28.47
N LEU A 12 12.39 -4.24 28.59
CA LEU A 12 12.68 -3.26 27.54
C LEU A 12 13.20 -3.95 26.27
N VAL A 13 14.11 -4.91 26.42
CA VAL A 13 14.69 -5.66 25.29
C VAL A 13 13.63 -6.48 24.56
N THR A 14 12.72 -7.13 25.27
CA THR A 14 11.63 -7.90 24.63
C THR A 14 10.55 -7.01 24.00
N CYS A 15 10.34 -5.79 24.49
CA CYS A 15 9.40 -4.85 23.87
C CYS A 15 9.92 -4.33 22.52
N SER A 16 11.24 -4.12 22.38
CA SER A 16 11.83 -3.63 21.13
C SER A 16 11.72 -4.61 19.96
N THR A 17 11.65 -5.93 20.21
CA THR A 17 11.49 -6.93 19.13
C THR A 17 10.05 -7.01 18.61
N LEU A 18 9.05 -6.58 19.38
CA LEU A 18 7.66 -6.53 18.95
C LEU A 18 7.40 -5.42 17.93
N LEU A 19 8.14 -4.31 18.00
CA LEU A 19 8.06 -3.20 17.04
C LEU A 19 8.78 -3.50 15.71
N ALA A 20 9.52 -4.61 15.62
CA ALA A 20 10.24 -5.03 14.42
C ALA A 20 9.44 -5.98 13.52
N GLN A 21 8.15 -6.25 13.82
CA GLN A 21 7.32 -7.01 12.88
C GLN A 21 7.07 -6.20 11.61
N ASN A 22 7.29 -6.82 10.45
CA ASN A 22 6.92 -6.24 9.15
C ASN A 22 5.40 -5.97 9.13
N THR A 23 5.02 -4.70 9.16
CA THR A 23 3.64 -4.23 9.00
C THR A 23 3.36 -3.68 7.59
N VAL A 24 4.39 -3.70 6.74
CA VAL A 24 4.40 -3.16 5.37
C VAL A 24 4.57 -4.29 4.36
N GLY A 25 4.25 -4.00 3.09
CA GLY A 25 4.11 -5.03 2.05
C GLY A 25 5.41 -5.70 1.60
N THR A 26 6.56 -5.03 1.68
CA THR A 26 7.83 -5.57 1.16
C THR A 26 8.70 -6.10 2.30
N ILE A 27 8.81 -7.43 2.40
CA ILE A 27 9.61 -8.10 3.44
C ILE A 27 11.07 -8.33 3.06
N ALA A 28 11.38 -8.30 1.75
CA ALA A 28 12.72 -8.40 1.19
C ALA A 28 12.71 -7.92 -0.27
N TYR A 29 13.78 -7.26 -0.70
CA TYR A 29 14.06 -7.00 -2.11
C TYR A 29 15.57 -6.93 -2.33
N ASP A 30 16.03 -7.14 -3.57
CA ASP A 30 17.44 -6.99 -3.94
C ASP A 30 17.73 -5.55 -4.38
N PRO A 31 18.55 -4.77 -3.63
CA PRO A 31 18.84 -3.38 -3.97
C PRO A 31 19.57 -3.22 -5.31
N THR A 32 20.23 -4.25 -5.80
CA THR A 32 20.95 -4.22 -7.09
C THR A 32 20.03 -4.44 -8.29
N LEU A 33 18.88 -5.08 -8.07
CA LEU A 33 17.84 -5.31 -9.09
C LEU A 33 16.69 -4.30 -8.99
N TYR A 34 16.60 -3.59 -7.87
CA TYR A 34 15.58 -2.58 -7.64
C TYR A 34 15.80 -1.34 -8.51
N THR A 35 14.72 -0.86 -9.10
CA THR A 35 14.71 0.45 -9.78
C THR A 35 14.28 1.51 -8.79
N GLU A 36 15.12 2.53 -8.57
CA GLU A 36 14.76 3.67 -7.73
C GLU A 36 13.47 4.34 -8.23
N GLY A 37 12.58 4.68 -7.30
CA GLY A 37 11.29 5.27 -7.60
C GLY A 37 10.16 4.75 -6.71
N TYR A 38 8.94 4.88 -7.21
CA TYR A 38 7.71 4.44 -6.56
C TYR A 38 6.91 3.55 -7.49
N THR A 39 6.21 2.57 -6.93
CA THR A 39 5.29 1.71 -7.65
C THR A 39 3.89 2.30 -7.57
N LEU A 40 3.33 2.67 -8.73
CA LEU A 40 1.92 3.08 -8.82
C LEU A 40 1.02 1.83 -8.80
N ILE A 41 0.16 1.75 -7.79
CA ILE A 41 -0.80 0.67 -7.61
C ILE A 41 -2.22 1.25 -7.62
N TYR A 42 -3.10 0.70 -8.45
CA TYR A 42 -4.52 1.07 -8.52
C TYR A 42 -5.37 -0.20 -8.42
N PRO A 43 -5.71 -0.65 -7.19
CA PRO A 43 -6.34 -1.94 -6.99
C PRO A 43 -7.73 -1.98 -7.62
N HIS A 44 -8.00 -3.07 -8.32
CA HIS A 44 -9.20 -3.23 -9.13
C HIS A 44 -10.52 -3.09 -8.36
N ASN A 45 -10.53 -3.32 -7.04
CA ASN A 45 -11.73 -3.24 -6.21
C ASN A 45 -11.60 -2.33 -4.97
N GLN A 46 -10.61 -1.44 -4.95
CA GLN A 46 -10.51 -0.37 -3.96
C GLN A 46 -10.79 0.97 -4.64
N ASN A 47 -11.37 1.96 -3.96
CA ASN A 47 -11.69 3.27 -4.55
C ASN A 47 -10.48 4.23 -4.53
N ARG A 48 -9.28 3.74 -4.83
CA ARG A 48 -8.07 4.56 -4.74
C ARG A 48 -6.94 4.06 -5.63
N ALA A 49 -5.99 4.95 -5.87
CA ALA A 49 -4.67 4.63 -6.41
C ALA A 49 -3.60 5.17 -5.45
N MET A 50 -2.44 4.55 -5.40
CA MET A 50 -1.41 4.84 -4.42
C MET A 50 0.00 4.67 -4.98
N LEU A 51 0.94 5.42 -4.43
CA LEU A 51 2.36 5.18 -4.63
C LEU A 51 2.91 4.39 -3.45
N LEU A 52 3.60 3.29 -3.75
CA LEU A 52 4.36 2.52 -2.77
C LEU A 52 5.85 2.77 -2.95
N ASN A 53 6.58 2.94 -1.85
CA ASN A 53 8.05 2.93 -1.87
C ASN A 53 8.60 1.49 -1.81
N ALA A 54 9.93 1.35 -1.86
CA ALA A 54 10.63 0.06 -1.79
C ALA A 54 10.30 -0.74 -0.52
N CYS A 55 10.05 -0.06 0.61
CA CYS A 55 9.68 -0.68 1.88
C CYS A 55 8.22 -1.20 1.88
N GLY A 56 7.44 -0.90 0.83
CA GLY A 56 6.03 -1.26 0.76
C GLY A 56 5.12 -0.33 1.57
N GLU A 57 5.60 0.87 1.90
CA GLU A 57 4.81 1.92 2.55
C GLU A 57 4.05 2.71 1.49
N VAL A 58 2.80 3.07 1.80
CA VAL A 58 2.04 4.03 1.00
C VAL A 58 2.58 5.43 1.27
N VAL A 59 3.19 6.06 0.26
CA VAL A 59 3.75 7.41 0.38
C VAL A 59 2.83 8.49 -0.19
N HIS A 60 1.88 8.12 -1.04
CA HIS A 60 0.89 9.03 -1.61
C HIS A 60 -0.40 8.28 -1.98
N ASP A 61 -1.53 8.97 -1.94
CA ASP A 61 -2.86 8.40 -2.17
C ASP A 61 -3.74 9.36 -2.99
N TRP A 62 -4.41 8.82 -4.00
CA TRP A 62 -5.49 9.48 -4.73
C TRP A 62 -6.78 8.70 -4.50
N ALA A 63 -7.69 9.29 -3.75
CA ALA A 63 -9.01 8.73 -3.52
C ALA A 63 -9.96 9.05 -4.68
N LEU A 64 -10.76 8.05 -5.06
CA LEU A 64 -11.93 8.20 -5.90
C LEU A 64 -13.18 8.28 -5.02
N ASP A 65 -14.26 8.76 -5.62
CA ASP A 65 -15.61 8.61 -5.07
C ASP A 65 -15.86 7.15 -4.63
N PRO A 66 -16.46 6.91 -3.43
CA PRO A 66 -16.70 5.56 -2.91
C PRO A 66 -17.50 4.64 -3.86
N ALA A 67 -18.33 5.20 -4.73
CA ALA A 67 -19.11 4.48 -5.73
C ALA A 67 -18.31 4.17 -7.02
N ARG A 68 -17.01 4.49 -7.07
CA ARG A 68 -16.14 4.24 -8.23
C ARG A 68 -14.98 3.32 -7.92
N ARG A 69 -14.50 2.61 -8.94
CA ARG A 69 -13.30 1.77 -8.91
C ARG A 69 -12.35 2.15 -10.04
N PRO A 70 -11.03 2.04 -9.85
CA PRO A 70 -10.05 2.18 -10.91
C PRO A 70 -10.37 1.26 -12.10
N GLY A 71 -10.23 1.79 -13.30
CA GLY A 71 -10.24 1.01 -14.53
C GLY A 71 -8.87 0.41 -14.84
N ASN A 72 -8.68 0.01 -16.09
CA ASN A 72 -7.50 -0.76 -16.51
C ASN A 72 -6.28 0.11 -16.86
N THR A 73 -6.36 1.43 -16.65
CA THR A 73 -5.27 2.35 -16.98
C THR A 73 -5.26 3.56 -16.05
N ALA A 74 -4.06 3.90 -15.60
CA ALA A 74 -3.73 5.12 -14.87
C ALA A 74 -2.40 5.69 -15.40
N TYR A 75 -2.28 7.01 -15.39
CA TYR A 75 -1.12 7.76 -15.86
C TYR A 75 -0.79 8.88 -14.86
N LEU A 76 0.41 8.83 -14.29
CA LEU A 76 0.93 9.87 -13.42
C LEU A 76 1.62 10.94 -14.26
N GLN A 77 1.13 12.16 -14.16
CA GLN A 77 1.69 13.31 -14.88
C GLN A 77 2.94 13.85 -14.17
N PRO A 78 3.84 14.56 -14.89
CA PRO A 78 5.03 15.15 -14.29
C PRO A 78 4.76 16.16 -13.16
N ASN A 79 3.56 16.76 -13.12
CA ASN A 79 3.14 17.69 -12.07
C ASN A 79 2.60 16.99 -10.80
N GLY A 80 2.53 15.66 -10.79
CA GLY A 80 2.01 14.87 -9.66
C GLY A 80 0.52 14.54 -9.74
N ASP A 81 -0.20 15.02 -10.74
CA ASP A 81 -1.61 14.68 -10.94
C ASP A 81 -1.77 13.29 -11.56
N LEU A 82 -2.77 12.54 -11.11
CA LEU A 82 -3.10 11.22 -11.66
C LEU A 82 -4.31 11.32 -12.60
N ILE A 83 -4.12 10.90 -13.85
CA ILE A 83 -5.21 10.62 -14.78
C ILE A 83 -5.52 9.13 -14.69
N MET A 84 -6.75 8.76 -14.35
CA MET A 84 -7.13 7.35 -14.27
C MET A 84 -8.51 7.11 -14.86
N THR A 85 -8.62 6.00 -15.58
CA THR A 85 -9.93 5.47 -15.97
C THR A 85 -10.65 4.94 -14.73
N SER A 86 -11.98 4.96 -14.74
CA SER A 86 -12.77 4.44 -13.62
C SER A 86 -14.12 3.90 -14.08
N ARG A 87 -14.66 2.97 -13.30
CA ARG A 87 -16.00 2.39 -13.49
C ARG A 87 -16.85 2.49 -12.22
N PRO A 88 -18.16 2.26 -12.29
CA PRO A 88 -19.00 2.08 -11.10
C PRO A 88 -18.54 0.90 -10.24
N ALA A 89 -18.74 1.00 -8.92
CA ALA A 89 -18.44 -0.06 -7.98
C ALA A 89 -19.40 -1.25 -8.08
N SER A 90 -20.68 -0.97 -8.38
CA SER A 90 -21.67 -2.00 -8.72
C SER A 90 -21.58 -2.31 -10.20
N VAL A 91 -21.36 -3.58 -10.53
CA VAL A 91 -21.26 -4.08 -11.91
C VAL A 91 -22.27 -5.18 -12.21
N GLY A 92 -23.22 -5.44 -11.30
CA GLY A 92 -24.18 -6.54 -11.43
C GLY A 92 -25.09 -6.45 -12.65
N ASP A 93 -25.39 -5.22 -13.08
CA ASP A 93 -26.22 -4.95 -14.26
C ASP A 93 -25.38 -4.61 -15.52
N ASP A 94 -24.05 -4.66 -15.43
CA ASP A 94 -23.15 -4.30 -16.54
C ASP A 94 -22.95 -5.53 -17.45
N PRO A 95 -23.44 -5.51 -18.71
CA PRO A 95 -23.38 -6.67 -19.60
C PRO A 95 -21.96 -7.11 -19.98
N ILE A 96 -20.96 -6.22 -19.81
CA ILE A 96 -19.56 -6.48 -20.13
C ILE A 96 -18.85 -7.13 -18.94
N TRP A 97 -19.28 -6.81 -17.71
CA TRP A 97 -18.64 -7.28 -16.48
C TRP A 97 -19.37 -8.44 -15.78
N ALA A 98 -20.68 -8.59 -15.99
CA ALA A 98 -21.50 -9.65 -15.39
C ALA A 98 -21.38 -11.01 -16.12
N GLY A 99 -20.38 -11.18 -16.99
CA GLY A 99 -20.15 -12.40 -17.75
C GLY A 99 -19.67 -13.56 -16.87
N GLY A 100 -20.62 -14.25 -16.25
CA GLY A 100 -20.57 -15.67 -15.91
C GLY A 100 -21.57 -16.44 -16.76
#